data_AF-A0A7J5Y5P2-F1
#
_entry.id   AF-A0A7J5Y5P2-F1
#
_cell.length_a   1.000
_cell.length_b   1.000
_cell.length_c   1.000
_cell.angle_alpha   90.00
_cell.angle_beta   90.00
_cell.angle_gamma   90.00
#
_symmetry.space_group_name_H-M   'P 1'
#
loop_
_entity.id
_entity.type
_entity.pdbx_description
1 polymer ?
#
loop_
_entity_poly.entity_id
_entity_poly.type
_entity_poly.pdbx_seq_one_letter_code
_entity_poly.pdbx_strand_id
1 'polypeptide(L)'
;MKALPYITKSKNYIHIGVDSAEVELGNNLKINLNLNRQESHDNHITYLIMSRGQLVQKGRYETRGQVLISLIVPITKDMLPSFRIIAYYHTNGNEVVSDSVWVDVKDSCMGSLKLEPSRPAPSYEPRRMFGLKVTGDPGAIVGLVAVDKGVCP
;
A
#
# COMPACT_ATOMS: atom_id res chain seq x y z
N MET A 1 9.01 21.66 7.49
CA MET A 1 8.50 20.73 8.53
C MET A 1 9.58 20.55 9.59
N LYS A 2 9.22 20.61 10.88
CA LYS A 2 10.14 20.32 11.99
C LYS A 2 9.68 19.02 12.65
N ALA A 3 10.45 17.95 12.49
CA ALA A 3 10.18 16.69 13.16
C ALA A 3 10.53 16.81 14.65
N LEU A 4 9.69 16.25 15.52
CA LEU A 4 9.95 16.16 16.95
C LEU A 4 10.27 14.70 17.30
N PRO A 5 11.21 14.46 18.23
CA PRO A 5 11.52 13.11 18.65
C PRO A 5 10.36 12.49 19.42
N TYR A 6 10.24 11.16 19.34
CA TYR A 6 9.31 10.42 20.19
C TYR A 6 9.76 10.49 21.65
N ILE A 7 8.80 10.76 22.56
CA ILE A 7 9.06 10.90 24.00
C ILE A 7 8.45 9.70 24.73
N THR A 8 9.30 8.91 25.40
CA THR A 8 8.89 7.80 26.27
C THR A 8 9.63 7.89 27.60
N LYS A 9 9.01 7.39 28.67
CA LYS A 9 9.61 7.28 30.00
C LYS A 9 10.60 6.12 30.11
N SER A 10 10.40 5.05 29.33
CA SER A 10 11.19 3.82 29.41
C SER A 10 12.41 3.83 28.48
N LYS A 11 12.51 4.83 27.60
CA LYS A 11 13.55 4.93 26.55
C LYS A 11 13.55 3.73 25.58
N ASN A 12 12.41 3.08 25.41
CA ASN A 12 12.22 2.03 24.43
C ASN A 12 11.68 2.61 23.11
N TYR A 13 12.26 2.18 21.99
CA TYR A 13 11.87 2.68 20.67
C TYR A 13 11.70 1.54 19.67
N ILE A 14 10.87 1.79 18.66
CA ILE A 14 10.83 1.06 17.42
C ILE A 14 10.88 2.07 16.28
N HIS A 15 11.61 1.75 15.23
CA HIS A 15 11.65 2.54 14.01
C HIS A 15 11.43 1.64 12.80
N ILE A 16 10.48 2.00 11.96
CA ILE A 16 10.19 1.33 10.70
C ILE A 16 10.99 2.01 9.59
N GLY A 17 11.97 1.29 9.04
CA GLY A 17 12.65 1.65 7.80
C GLY A 17 12.02 0.95 6.61
N VAL A 18 11.83 1.67 5.52
CA VAL A 18 11.40 1.12 4.22
C VAL A 18 12.43 1.51 3.17
N ASP A 19 12.73 0.59 2.24
CA ASP A 19 13.79 0.81 1.25
C ASP A 19 13.38 1.80 0.14
N SER A 20 12.07 2.02 -0.06
CA SER A 20 11.52 2.99 -1.01
C SER A 20 10.28 3.68 -0.45
N ALA A 21 10.09 4.95 -0.79
CA ALA A 21 8.91 5.73 -0.45
C ALA A 21 7.73 5.48 -1.41
N GLU A 22 8.03 5.06 -2.64
CA GLU A 22 7.05 4.72 -3.68
C GLU A 22 7.31 3.30 -4.19
N VAL A 23 6.25 2.48 -4.31
CA VAL A 23 6.34 1.09 -4.75
C VAL A 23 5.35 0.78 -5.88
N GLU A 24 5.64 -0.23 -6.68
CA GLU A 24 4.75 -0.69 -7.74
C GLU A 24 4.04 -1.98 -7.35
N LEU A 25 2.84 -2.19 -7.91
CA LEU A 25 2.09 -3.44 -7.75
C LEU A 25 2.93 -4.65 -8.18
N GLY A 26 2.91 -5.72 -7.38
CA GLY A 26 3.64 -6.95 -7.65
C GLY A 26 5.10 -6.92 -7.17
N ASN A 27 5.65 -5.76 -6.82
CA ASN A 27 6.98 -5.68 -6.21
C ASN A 27 6.95 -6.15 -4.76
N ASN A 28 8.12 -6.55 -4.25
CA ASN A 28 8.32 -6.89 -2.85
C ASN A 28 8.91 -5.69 -2.12
N LEU A 29 8.20 -5.20 -1.10
CA LEU A 29 8.72 -4.17 -0.20
C LEU A 29 9.45 -4.84 0.97
N LYS A 30 10.71 -4.44 1.17
CA LYS A 30 11.47 -4.79 2.37
C LYS A 30 11.20 -3.75 3.45
N ILE A 31 10.79 -4.24 4.62
CA ILE A 31 10.50 -3.46 5.81
C ILE A 31 11.51 -3.87 6.88
N ASN A 32 12.19 -2.89 7.46
CA ASN A 32 13.19 -3.09 8.50
C ASN A 32 12.67 -2.50 9.81
N LEU A 33 12.42 -3.35 10.80
CA LEU A 33 12.04 -2.94 12.14
C LEU A 33 13.29 -2.86 13.00
N ASN A 34 13.69 -1.63 13.33
CA ASN A 34 14.83 -1.33 14.18
C ASN A 34 14.34 -1.11 15.61
N LEU A 35 14.87 -1.88 16.54
CA LEU A 35 14.50 -1.84 17.93
C LEU A 35 15.64 -1.21 18.72
N ASN A 36 15.31 -0.30 19.63
CA ASN A 36 16.25 0.08 20.68
C ASN A 36 15.70 -0.45 22.00
N ARG A 37 16.23 -1.59 22.43
CA ARG A 37 15.84 -2.27 23.67
C ARG A 37 17.08 -2.60 24.48
N GLN A 38 16.97 -2.38 25.78
CA GLN A 38 17.97 -2.83 26.77
C GLN A 38 17.67 -4.25 27.29
N GLU A 39 16.44 -4.73 27.14
CA GLU A 39 16.00 -6.02 27.68
C GLU A 39 16.01 -7.13 26.62
N SER A 40 16.69 -8.25 26.92
CA SER A 40 16.88 -9.41 26.05
C SER A 40 15.79 -10.48 26.21
N HIS A 41 14.52 -10.06 26.31
CA HIS A 41 13.41 -11.00 26.49
C HIS A 41 12.69 -11.32 25.18
N ASP A 42 12.24 -12.57 25.07
CA ASP A 42 11.39 -13.03 23.98
C ASP A 42 10.09 -12.22 23.99
N ASN A 43 9.90 -11.48 22.91
CA ASN A 43 8.78 -10.58 22.75
C ASN A 43 8.19 -10.77 21.37
N HIS A 44 6.94 -10.38 21.23
CA HIS A 44 6.26 -10.43 19.95
C HIS A 44 6.10 -9.03 19.41
N ILE A 45 6.55 -8.84 18.18
CA ILE A 45 6.21 -7.65 17.41
C ILE A 45 5.01 -8.00 16.55
N THR A 46 4.00 -7.15 16.61
CA THR A 46 2.85 -7.23 15.72
C THR A 46 2.98 -6.13 14.70
N TYR A 47 2.80 -6.46 13.42
CA TYR A 47 2.68 -5.48 12.37
C TYR A 47 1.31 -5.60 11.69
N LEU A 48 0.79 -4.44 11.29
CA LEU A 48 -0.49 -4.26 10.64
C LEU A 48 -0.26 -3.43 9.38
N ILE A 49 -0.90 -3.83 8.30
CA ILE A 49 -0.93 -3.10 7.04
C ILE A 49 -2.36 -2.64 6.83
N MET A 50 -2.55 -1.33 6.82
CA MET A 50 -3.85 -0.70 6.66
C MET A 50 -3.92 0.07 5.35
N SER A 51 -4.99 -0.09 4.59
CA SER A 51 -5.28 0.73 3.41
C SER A 51 -6.74 1.10 3.40
N ARG A 52 -7.06 2.34 2.99
CA ARG A 52 -8.43 2.87 2.91
C ARG A 52 -9.24 2.68 4.21
N GLY A 53 -8.57 2.78 5.37
CA GLY A 53 -9.18 2.60 6.69
C GLY A 53 -9.45 1.14 7.09
N GLN A 54 -9.07 0.15 6.27
CA GLN A 54 -9.27 -1.26 6.55
C GLN A 54 -7.94 -1.98 6.81
N LEU A 55 -8.00 -3.04 7.62
CA LEU A 55 -6.86 -3.92 7.85
C LEU A 55 -6.73 -4.90 6.66
N VAL A 56 -5.67 -4.74 5.87
CA VAL A 56 -5.38 -5.57 4.70
C VAL A 56 -4.58 -6.80 5.10
N GLN A 57 -3.56 -6.63 5.93
CA GLN A 57 -2.70 -7.72 6.38
C GLN A 57 -2.25 -7.50 7.82
N LYS A 58 -2.04 -8.60 8.54
CA LYS A 58 -1.41 -8.60 9.87
C LYS A 58 -0.40 -9.72 9.96
N GLY A 59 0.60 -9.55 10.81
CA GLY A 59 1.53 -10.61 11.16
C GLY A 59 2.13 -10.40 12.53
N ARG A 60 2.73 -11.46 13.05
CA ARG A 60 3.40 -11.49 14.34
C ARG A 60 4.75 -12.14 14.17
N TYR A 61 5.78 -11.52 14.73
CA TYR A 61 7.15 -12.02 14.68
C TYR A 61 7.66 -12.21 16.11
N GLU A 62 8.23 -13.38 16.39
CA GLU A 62 8.88 -13.67 17.67
C GLU A 62 10.31 -13.15 17.64
N THR A 63 10.65 -12.23 18.53
CA THR A 63 12.01 -11.69 18.65
C THR A 63 12.78 -12.55 19.64
N ARG A 64 13.94 -13.06 19.24
CA ARG A 64 14.92 -13.76 20.10
C ARG A 64 16.14 -12.87 20.30
N GLY A 65 15.91 -11.66 20.81
CA GLY A 65 16.98 -10.67 21.04
C GLY A 65 17.54 -9.99 19.78
N GLN A 66 16.93 -10.15 18.60
CA GLN A 66 17.36 -9.39 17.42
C GLN A 66 16.99 -7.90 17.57
N VAL A 67 17.95 -7.05 17.24
CA VAL A 67 17.79 -5.58 17.21
C VAL A 67 17.20 -5.10 15.88
N LEU A 68 17.37 -5.90 14.82
CA LEU A 68 16.86 -5.64 13.48
C LEU A 68 16.05 -6.83 12.99
N ILE A 69 14.83 -6.58 12.50
CA ILE A 69 13.97 -7.59 11.88
C ILE A 69 13.60 -7.12 10.49
N SER A 70 13.89 -7.93 9.48
CA SER A 70 13.51 -7.65 8.10
C SER A 70 12.30 -8.49 7.70
N LEU A 71 11.26 -7.82 7.20
CA LEU A 71 10.06 -8.43 6.64
C LEU A 71 10.00 -8.12 5.15
N ILE A 72 9.51 -9.08 4.37
CA ILE A 72 9.26 -8.90 2.94
C ILE A 72 7.76 -8.99 2.73
N VAL A 73 7.18 -7.93 2.18
CA VAL A 73 5.74 -7.83 1.92
C VAL A 73 5.50 -7.65 0.42
N PRO A 74 4.77 -8.56 -0.24
CA PRO A 74 4.37 -8.37 -1.62
C PRO A 74 3.28 -7.30 -1.71
N ILE A 75 3.46 -6.33 -2.60
CA ILE A 75 2.49 -5.24 -2.81
C ILE A 75 1.32 -5.75 -3.64
N THR A 76 0.12 -5.65 -3.08
CA THR A 76 -1.14 -6.15 -3.68
C THR A 76 -2.07 -5.00 -4.06
N LYS A 77 -3.10 -5.31 -4.86
CA LYS A 77 -4.12 -4.36 -5.33
C LYS A 77 -4.89 -3.68 -4.19
N ASP A 78 -5.00 -4.35 -3.04
CA ASP A 78 -5.69 -3.82 -1.87
C ASP A 78 -4.89 -2.74 -1.13
N MET A 79 -3.63 -2.54 -1.51
CA MET A 79 -2.74 -1.51 -0.95
C MET A 79 -2.75 -0.21 -1.75
N LEU A 80 -3.51 -0.13 -2.86
CA LEU A 80 -3.65 1.09 -3.65
C LEU A 80 -4.60 2.13 -3.00
N PRO A 81 -4.39 3.44 -3.26
CA PRO A 81 -3.19 4.04 -3.86
C PRO A 81 -2.04 4.16 -2.85
N SER A 82 -2.33 3.92 -1.57
CA SER A 82 -1.36 3.98 -0.50
C SER A 82 -1.79 3.09 0.66
N PHE A 83 -0.83 2.78 1.51
CA PHE A 83 -1.08 2.03 2.73
C PHE A 83 -0.19 2.52 3.87
N ARG A 84 -0.62 2.20 5.09
CA ARG A 84 0.09 2.51 6.32
C ARG A 84 0.55 1.21 6.97
N ILE A 85 1.84 1.13 7.24
CA ILE A 85 2.42 0.09 8.06
C ILE A 85 2.41 0.61 9.50
N ILE A 86 1.90 -0.20 10.42
CA ILE A 86 1.94 0.07 11.85
C ILE A 86 2.63 -1.13 12.49
N ALA A 87 3.64 -0.90 13.31
CA ALA A 87 4.30 -1.94 14.09
C ALA A 87 4.33 -1.56 15.56
N TYR A 88 4.06 -2.53 16.43
CA TYR A 88 4.12 -2.31 17.87
C TYR A 88 4.54 -3.57 18.62
N TYR A 89 5.05 -3.36 19.82
CA TYR A 89 5.33 -4.42 20.79
C TYR A 89 4.96 -3.99 22.20
N HIS A 90 4.82 -4.97 23.07
CA HIS A 90 4.64 -4.76 24.51
C HIS A 90 5.97 -4.87 25.24
N THR A 91 6.19 -4.02 26.25
CA THR A 91 7.29 -4.14 27.22
C THR A 91 6.80 -4.83 28.49
N ASN A 92 7.73 -5.28 29.33
CA ASN A 92 7.43 -5.83 30.65
C ASN A 92 6.80 -4.79 31.60
N GLY A 93 7.05 -3.51 31.37
CA GLY A 93 6.52 -2.38 32.15
C GLY A 93 5.09 -1.97 31.79
N ASN A 94 4.33 -2.83 31.11
CA ASN A 94 2.96 -2.55 30.63
C ASN A 94 2.87 -1.33 29.71
N GLU A 95 3.90 -1.09 28.91
CA GLU A 95 3.94 -0.04 27.89
C GLU A 95 3.83 -0.65 26.49
N VAL A 96 3.16 0.07 25.60
CA VAL A 96 3.13 -0.24 24.17
C VAL A 96 4.02 0.76 23.44
N VAL A 97 5.02 0.24 22.73
CA VAL A 97 5.92 1.04 21.90
C VAL A 97 5.55 0.77 20.45
N SER A 98 5.33 1.83 19.68
CA SER A 98 4.83 1.74 18.31
C SER A 98 5.43 2.78 17.39
N ASP A 99 5.51 2.43 16.11
CA ASP A 99 5.82 3.37 15.03
C ASP A 99 4.91 3.08 13.82
N SER A 100 4.82 4.03 12.91
CA SER A 100 4.04 3.87 11.69
C SER A 100 4.63 4.67 10.54
N VAL A 101 4.61 4.06 9.36
CA VAL A 101 5.07 4.68 8.11
C VAL A 101 3.97 4.57 7.07
N TRP A 102 3.83 5.62 6.28
CA TRP A 102 2.93 5.65 5.13
C TRP A 102 3.75 5.45 3.86
N VAL A 103 3.23 4.64 2.95
CA VAL A 103 3.91 4.22 1.72
C VAL A 103 2.98 4.49 0.54
N ASP A 104 3.50 5.19 -0.45
CA ASP A 104 2.81 5.43 -1.71
C ASP A 104 2.95 4.22 -2.63
N VAL A 105 1.85 3.87 -3.29
CA VAL A 105 1.84 2.88 -4.36
C VAL A 105 1.51 3.60 -5.64
N LYS A 106 2.27 3.35 -6.70
CA LYS A 106 2.02 3.95 -8.01
C LYS A 106 0.58 3.75 -8.45
N ASP A 107 -0.10 4.87 -8.69
CA ASP A 107 -1.52 4.91 -9.04
C ASP A 107 -1.80 4.06 -10.28
N SER A 108 -2.72 3.11 -10.12
CA SER A 108 -3.18 2.24 -11.19
C SER A 108 -4.58 1.72 -10.88
N CYS A 109 -5.27 1.24 -11.91
CA CYS A 109 -6.55 0.56 -11.71
C CYS A 109 -6.29 -0.80 -11.04
N MET A 110 -7.08 -1.13 -10.01
CA MET A 110 -7.05 -2.47 -9.41
C MET A 110 -7.39 -3.56 -10.44
N GLY A 111 -8.18 -3.20 -11.46
CA GLY A 111 -8.59 -4.07 -12.55
C GLY A 111 -8.09 -3.61 -13.90
N SER A 112 -8.47 -4.35 -14.94
CA SER A 112 -8.22 -3.96 -16.33
C SER A 112 -9.50 -3.45 -16.98
N LEU A 113 -9.40 -2.36 -17.73
CA LEU A 113 -10.44 -1.87 -18.63
C LEU A 113 -9.79 -1.20 -19.85
N LYS A 114 -10.12 -1.68 -21.04
CA LYS A 114 -9.60 -1.18 -22.31
C LYS A 114 -10.74 -1.04 -23.31
N LEU A 115 -10.82 0.13 -23.95
CA LEU A 115 -11.80 0.46 -24.95
C LEU A 115 -11.07 0.72 -26.26
N GLU A 116 -11.44 -0.01 -27.31
CA GLU A 116 -10.80 0.10 -28.62
C GLU A 116 -11.84 0.09 -29.74
N PRO A 117 -11.66 0.89 -30.80
CA PRO A 117 -12.51 0.77 -31.98
C PRO A 117 -12.33 -0.63 -32.58
N SER A 118 -13.43 -1.29 -32.93
CA SER A 118 -13.37 -2.60 -33.60
C SER A 118 -12.70 -2.51 -34.98
N ARG A 119 -12.75 -1.33 -35.61
CA ARG A 119 -12.07 -1.01 -36.87
C ARG A 119 -11.37 0.34 -36.73
N PRO A 120 -10.07 0.36 -36.38
CA PRO A 120 -9.32 1.60 -36.25
C PRO A 120 -9.25 2.36 -37.58
N ALA A 121 -9.60 3.65 -37.55
CA ALA A 121 -9.51 4.57 -38.68
C ALA A 121 -9.13 5.98 -38.19
N PRO A 122 -8.49 6.82 -39.03
CA PRO A 122 -8.14 8.19 -38.67
C PRO A 122 -9.37 9.09 -38.47
N SER A 123 -10.50 8.76 -39.09
CA SER A 123 -11.78 9.43 -38.92
C SER A 123 -12.93 8.46 -39.19
N TYR A 124 -14.12 8.80 -38.68
CA TYR A 124 -15.35 8.05 -38.88
C TYR A 124 -16.42 8.98 -39.48
N GLU A 125 -17.13 8.50 -40.49
CA GLU A 125 -18.21 9.27 -41.12
C GLU A 125 -19.41 9.42 -40.18
N PRO A 126 -20.10 10.59 -40.18
CA PRO A 126 -21.32 10.77 -39.41
C PRO A 126 -22.39 9.74 -39.76
N ARG A 127 -23.19 9.34 -38.75
CA ARG A 127 -24.31 8.39 -38.89
C ARG A 127 -23.89 6.97 -39.34
N ARG A 128 -22.60 6.66 -39.41
CA ARG A 128 -22.14 5.27 -39.62
C ARG A 128 -22.12 4.51 -38.31
N MET A 129 -22.31 3.20 -38.39
CA MET A 129 -22.13 2.32 -37.24
C MET A 129 -20.68 2.34 -36.79
N PHE A 130 -20.48 2.51 -35.49
CA PHE A 130 -19.18 2.45 -34.85
C PHE A 130 -19.13 1.21 -33.94
N GLY A 131 -18.22 0.28 -34.23
CA GLY A 131 -17.97 -0.86 -33.36
C GLY A 131 -16.97 -0.49 -32.28
N LEU A 132 -17.31 -0.76 -31.02
CA LEU A 132 -16.44 -0.57 -29.87
C LEU A 132 -16.20 -1.91 -29.17
N LYS A 133 -14.93 -2.31 -29.07
CA LYS A 133 -14.50 -3.47 -28.28
C LYS A 133 -14.21 -3.02 -26.85
N VAL A 134 -14.91 -3.61 -25.90
CA VAL A 134 -14.68 -3.39 -24.46
C VAL A 134 -14.03 -4.66 -23.90
N THR A 135 -12.85 -4.51 -23.30
CA THR A 135 -12.12 -5.60 -22.64
C THR A 135 -11.90 -5.22 -21.18
N GLY A 136 -12.21 -6.11 -20.25
CA GLY A 136 -11.96 -5.87 -18.83
C GLY A 136 -12.06 -7.15 -18.02
N ASP A 137 -12.09 -7.00 -16.71
CA ASP A 137 -12.10 -8.14 -15.79
C ASP A 137 -13.43 -8.95 -15.89
N PRO A 138 -13.39 -10.28 -15.68
CA PRO A 138 -14.59 -11.12 -15.73
C PRO A 138 -15.67 -10.64 -14.75
N GLY A 139 -16.89 -10.45 -15.25
CA GLY A 139 -18.03 -9.99 -14.45
C GLY A 139 -18.05 -8.48 -14.17
N ALA A 140 -17.13 -7.69 -14.74
CA ALA A 140 -17.14 -6.24 -14.60
C ALA A 140 -18.40 -5.60 -15.20
N ILE A 141 -18.98 -4.65 -14.47
CA ILE A 141 -20.06 -3.79 -14.96
C ILE A 141 -19.43 -2.51 -15.52
N VAL A 142 -19.66 -2.23 -16.80
CA VAL A 142 -19.05 -1.08 -17.49
C VAL A 142 -20.11 -0.05 -17.82
N GLY A 143 -19.98 1.15 -17.24
CA GLY A 143 -20.75 2.33 -17.62
C GLY A 143 -20.08 3.03 -18.81
N LEU A 144 -20.83 3.27 -19.88
CA LEU A 144 -20.34 3.96 -21.08
C LEU A 144 -21.02 5.31 -21.24
N VAL A 145 -20.24 6.33 -21.58
CA VAL A 145 -20.73 7.65 -21.95
C VAL A 145 -19.95 8.14 -23.17
N ALA A 146 -20.64 8.80 -24.09
CA ALA A 146 -20.04 9.50 -25.22
C ALA A 146 -20.22 11.00 -24.99
N VAL A 147 -19.12 11.75 -25.07
CA VAL A 147 -19.10 13.20 -24.82
C VAL A 147 -18.44 13.87 -26.01
N ASP A 148 -18.99 15.00 -26.45
CA ASP A 148 -18.36 15.85 -27.46
C ASP A 148 -17.06 16.43 -26.90
N LYS A 149 -15.97 16.36 -27.68
CA LYS A 149 -14.66 16.90 -27.28
C LYS A 149 -14.73 18.39 -26.92
N GLY A 150 -15.65 19.15 -27.50
CA GLY A 150 -15.83 20.57 -27.19
C GLY A 150 -16.37 20.86 -25.77
N VAL A 151 -16.89 19.85 -25.06
CA VAL A 151 -17.44 19.99 -23.69
C VAL A 151 -16.37 19.80 -22.62
N CYS A 152 -15.29 19.06 -22.91
CA CYS A 152 -14.17 18.82 -21.99
C CYS A 152 -12.93 19.62 -22.45
N PRO A 153 -12.72 20.85 -21.95
CA PRO A 153 -11.57 21.68 -22.29
C PRO A 153 -10.23 21.13 -21.76
#